data_AF-A0A3N5HQC5-F1
#
_entry.id   AF-A0A3N5HQC5-F1
#
_cell.length_a   1.000
_cell.length_b   1.000
_cell.length_c   1.000
_cell.angle_alpha   90.00
_cell.angle_beta   90.00
_cell.angle_gamma   90.00
#
_symmetry.space_group_name_H-M   'P 1'
#
loop_
_entity.id
_entity.type
_entity.pdbx_description
1 polymer ?
#
loop_
_entity_poly.entity_id
_entity_poly.type
_entity_poly.pdbx_seq_one_letter_code
_entity_poly.pdbx_strand_id
1 'polypeptide(L)'
;MIFAAYFDASTSQKGRKFVTVSGCLASVARWKTFDSKWHKMLRKEGLPYFHMTDFEAYQEHYKDWSKARHKHLFKKIARTITGKAKFAFGRGVAHDDFLSAQSRNALLQGFSPFTFCASQCFHAVAEWAKRNTHSNSIVYIFESGDGFDGELLALKDLIEHSPARKKRYRWAGLHILPKIMDNPPHPLTPLQAADVWAFEARKEWENFHSTGTRTRAVRKSACALLGKGVEIDFGFSEQKNLLSLPRYWETDLDEPIP
;
A
#
# COMPACT_ATOMS: atom_id res chain seq x y z
N MET A 1 -8.52 -13.09 -16.79
CA MET A 1 -8.95 -11.76 -16.26
C MET A 1 -7.78 -11.13 -15.52
N ILE A 2 -7.18 -10.05 -16.04
CA ILE A 2 -5.99 -9.42 -15.43
C ILE A 2 -6.36 -8.71 -14.12
N PHE A 3 -5.47 -8.78 -13.13
CA PHE A 3 -5.54 -8.03 -11.89
C PHE A 3 -4.54 -6.88 -11.91
N ALA A 4 -4.86 -5.82 -11.17
CA ALA A 4 -3.93 -4.73 -10.91
C ALA A 4 -3.88 -4.49 -9.40
N ALA A 5 -2.67 -4.38 -8.87
CA ALA A 5 -2.39 -4.00 -7.50
C ALA A 5 -1.78 -2.60 -7.50
N TYR A 6 -2.41 -1.69 -6.77
CA TYR A 6 -1.97 -0.32 -6.61
C TYR A 6 -1.35 -0.14 -5.23
N PHE A 7 -0.18 0.49 -5.20
CA PHE A 7 0.67 0.65 -4.03
C PHE A 7 0.94 2.12 -3.79
N ASP A 8 1.06 2.48 -2.52
CA ASP A 8 1.49 3.78 -2.07
C ASP A 8 2.37 3.63 -0.82
N ALA A 9 3.31 4.56 -0.66
CA ALA A 9 4.18 4.67 0.49
C ALA A 9 3.71 5.78 1.43
N SER A 10 3.81 5.54 2.73
CA SER A 10 3.58 6.58 3.72
C SER A 10 4.75 6.63 4.69
N THR A 11 5.33 7.82 4.84
CA THR A 11 6.42 8.06 5.80
C THR A 11 6.03 9.15 6.79
N SER A 12 6.56 9.09 8.01
CA SER A 12 6.36 10.15 8.99
C SER A 12 7.19 11.40 8.62
N GLN A 13 6.55 12.56 8.45
CA GLN A 13 7.16 13.82 7.95
C GLN A 13 8.28 14.45 8.80
N LYS A 14 8.75 13.79 9.87
CA LYS A 14 9.98 14.18 10.58
C LYS A 14 10.84 12.95 10.83
N GLY A 15 11.99 12.89 10.14
CA GLY A 15 13.01 11.85 10.31
C GLY A 15 12.68 10.47 9.76
N ARG A 16 11.60 10.29 8.97
CA ARG A 16 11.18 8.99 8.39
C ARG A 16 11.19 7.84 9.40
N LYS A 17 10.82 8.11 10.65
CA LYS A 17 10.78 7.12 11.74
C LYS A 17 10.02 5.85 11.37
N PHE A 18 8.98 6.00 10.55
CA PHE A 18 8.20 4.90 10.02
C PHE A 18 8.18 4.92 8.51
N VAL A 19 8.35 3.73 7.92
CA VAL A 19 8.12 3.49 6.51
C VAL A 19 6.99 2.47 6.39
N THR A 20 6.04 2.76 5.51
CA THR A 20 4.85 1.96 5.24
C THR A 20 4.69 1.84 3.75
N VAL A 21 4.56 0.62 3.24
CA VAL A 21 4.07 0.38 1.88
C VAL A 21 2.75 -0.34 2.02
N SER A 22 1.73 0.15 1.33
CA SER A 22 0.37 -0.37 1.44
C SER A 22 -0.35 -0.25 0.12
N GLY A 23 -1.44 -0.98 -0.04
CA GLY A 23 -2.13 -1.00 -1.30
C GLY A 23 -3.39 -1.81 -1.31
N CYS A 24 -3.95 -1.92 -2.51
CA CYS A 24 -5.11 -2.76 -2.75
C CYS A 24 -5.11 -3.34 -4.16
N LEU A 25 -5.73 -4.50 -4.28
CA LEU A 25 -5.79 -5.31 -5.49
C LEU A 25 -7.25 -5.57 -5.88
N ALA A 26 -7.52 -5.48 -7.18
CA ALA A 26 -8.75 -5.92 -7.80
C ALA A 26 -8.52 -6.29 -9.28
N SER A 27 -9.50 -6.97 -9.88
CA SER A 27 -9.51 -7.19 -11.32
C SER A 27 -9.62 -5.85 -12.07
N VAL A 28 -9.04 -5.73 -13.27
CA VAL A 28 -9.14 -4.52 -14.11
C VAL A 28 -10.58 -4.07 -14.34
N ALA A 29 -11.54 -5.01 -14.53
CA ALA A 29 -12.95 -4.67 -14.70
C ALA A 29 -13.57 -3.98 -13.45
N ARG A 30 -13.15 -4.41 -12.25
CA ARG A 30 -13.56 -3.78 -10.99
C ARG A 30 -12.93 -2.39 -10.84
N TRP A 31 -11.66 -2.24 -11.24
CA TRP A 31 -10.99 -0.93 -11.26
C TRP A 31 -11.66 0.05 -12.21
N LYS A 32 -12.05 -0.37 -13.42
CA LYS A 32 -12.83 0.47 -14.35
C LYS A 32 -14.14 0.98 -13.72
N THR A 33 -14.83 0.12 -12.98
CA THR A 33 -16.07 0.51 -12.28
C THR A 33 -15.79 1.40 -11.08
N PHE A 34 -14.72 1.14 -10.35
CA PHE A 34 -14.26 1.97 -9.24
C PHE A 34 -13.94 3.38 -9.73
N ASP A 35 -13.15 3.48 -10.80
CA ASP A 35 -12.67 4.73 -11.35
C ASP A 35 -13.81 5.64 -11.80
N SER A 36 -14.80 5.09 -12.53
CA SER A 36 -16.02 5.83 -12.89
C SER A 36 -16.78 6.38 -11.67
N LYS A 37 -16.90 5.57 -10.60
CA LYS A 37 -17.59 5.98 -9.36
C LYS A 37 -16.80 7.04 -8.60
N TRP A 38 -15.49 6.89 -8.52
CA TRP A 38 -14.60 7.81 -7.82
C TRP A 38 -14.57 9.17 -8.52
N HIS A 39 -14.38 9.20 -9.84
CA HIS A 39 -14.46 10.42 -10.63
C HIS A 39 -15.80 11.14 -10.48
N LYS A 40 -16.92 10.41 -10.51
CA LYS A 40 -18.25 10.99 -10.27
C LYS A 40 -18.37 11.58 -8.86
N MET A 41 -17.77 10.94 -7.86
CA MET A 41 -17.73 11.44 -6.49
C MET A 41 -16.89 12.72 -6.38
N LEU A 42 -15.68 12.74 -6.92
CA LEU A 42 -14.81 13.92 -6.93
C LEU A 42 -15.49 15.13 -7.59
N ARG A 43 -16.06 14.93 -8.80
CA ARG A 43 -16.81 16.00 -9.50
C ARG A 43 -17.98 16.54 -8.69
N LYS A 44 -18.73 15.68 -8.01
CA LYS A 44 -19.87 16.11 -7.16
C LYS A 44 -19.43 16.93 -5.95
N GLU A 45 -18.23 16.69 -5.44
CA GLU A 45 -17.67 17.40 -4.30
C GLU A 45 -16.83 18.62 -4.72
N GLY A 46 -16.68 18.87 -6.03
CA GLY A 46 -15.84 19.96 -6.56
C GLY A 46 -14.35 19.73 -6.36
N LEU A 47 -13.91 18.48 -6.29
CA LEU A 47 -12.51 18.12 -6.05
C LEU A 47 -11.81 17.72 -7.35
N PRO A 48 -10.62 18.26 -7.65
CA PRO A 48 -9.81 17.82 -8.79
C PRO A 48 -9.18 16.44 -8.55
N TYR A 49 -8.78 16.16 -7.32
CA TYR A 49 -8.20 14.88 -6.87
C TYR A 49 -8.43 14.70 -5.37
N PHE A 50 -8.11 13.51 -4.85
CA PHE A 50 -8.10 13.22 -3.42
C PHE A 50 -6.69 12.85 -2.98
N HIS A 51 -6.25 13.44 -1.87
CA HIS A 51 -5.01 13.11 -1.17
C HIS A 51 -5.32 13.08 0.33
N MET A 52 -5.01 11.96 0.98
CA MET A 52 -5.45 11.65 2.33
C MET A 52 -4.81 12.58 3.37
N THR A 53 -3.56 12.99 3.16
CA THR A 53 -2.88 13.94 4.06
C THR A 53 -3.59 15.29 4.07
N ASP A 54 -3.86 15.88 2.90
CA ASP A 54 -4.54 17.17 2.79
C ASP A 54 -5.97 17.09 3.33
N PHE A 55 -6.64 15.97 3.04
CA PHE A 55 -7.99 15.71 3.54
C PHE A 55 -8.04 15.65 5.06
N GLU A 56 -7.17 14.87 5.71
CA GLU A 56 -7.14 14.75 7.17
C GLU A 56 -6.80 16.09 7.85
N ALA A 57 -5.91 16.88 7.24
CA ALA A 57 -5.45 18.15 7.79
C ALA A 57 -6.37 19.34 7.51
N TYR A 58 -7.49 19.16 6.79
CA TYR A 58 -8.33 20.26 6.29
C TYR A 58 -7.51 21.29 5.49
N GLN A 59 -6.60 20.82 4.64
CA GLN A 59 -5.74 21.66 3.80
C GLN A 59 -6.24 21.70 2.34
N GLU A 60 -5.59 22.51 1.51
CA GLU A 60 -5.94 22.67 0.09
C GLU A 60 -7.45 22.89 -0.15
N HIS A 61 -8.08 21.99 -0.88
CA HIS A 61 -9.50 22.05 -1.26
C HIS A 61 -10.47 21.84 -0.09
N TYR A 62 -9.95 21.56 1.12
CA TYR A 62 -10.72 21.20 2.31
C TYR A 62 -10.73 22.29 3.41
N LYS A 63 -10.05 23.43 3.22
CA LYS A 63 -9.86 24.49 4.24
C LYS A 63 -11.17 24.95 4.90
N ASP A 64 -12.22 25.15 4.11
CA ASP A 64 -13.51 25.67 4.58
C ASP A 64 -14.55 24.57 4.87
N TRP A 65 -14.13 23.30 4.94
CA TRP A 65 -15.06 22.20 5.09
C TRP A 65 -15.55 22.04 6.52
N SER A 66 -16.86 21.85 6.68
CA SER A 66 -17.42 21.42 7.95
C SER A 66 -17.03 19.97 8.27
N LYS A 67 -16.91 19.65 9.56
CA LYS A 67 -16.67 18.27 10.05
C LYS A 67 -17.70 17.27 9.51
N ALA A 68 -18.95 17.71 9.33
CA ALA A 68 -20.02 16.87 8.79
C ALA A 68 -19.78 16.50 7.32
N ARG A 69 -19.39 17.49 6.48
CA ARG A 69 -19.05 17.27 5.07
C ARG A 69 -17.84 16.35 4.94
N HIS A 70 -16.79 16.63 5.71
CA HIS A 70 -15.57 15.81 5.79
C HIS A 70 -15.89 14.34 6.09
N LYS A 71 -16.58 14.08 7.21
CA LYS A 71 -16.98 12.72 7.60
C LYS A 71 -17.87 12.04 6.55
N HIS A 72 -18.79 12.78 5.92
CA HIS A 72 -19.66 12.24 4.89
C HIS A 72 -18.90 11.79 3.65
N LEU A 73 -17.94 12.60 3.19
CA LEU A 73 -17.09 12.22 2.06
C LEU A 73 -16.26 10.99 2.40
N PHE A 74 -15.61 10.94 3.57
CA PHE A 74 -14.80 9.77 3.93
C PHE A 74 -15.64 8.48 3.96
N LYS A 75 -16.88 8.55 4.46
CA LYS A 75 -17.80 7.39 4.42
C LYS A 75 -18.11 6.96 2.98
N LYS A 76 -18.19 7.88 2.01
CA LYS A 76 -18.36 7.53 0.58
C LYS A 76 -17.09 6.92 0.00
N ILE A 77 -15.92 7.48 0.32
CA ILE A 77 -14.61 6.96 -0.08
C ILE A 77 -14.43 5.53 0.39
N ALA A 78 -14.55 5.30 1.70
CA ALA A 78 -14.34 3.98 2.30
C ALA A 78 -15.28 2.93 1.68
N ARG A 79 -16.57 3.26 1.47
CA ARG A 79 -17.53 2.38 0.78
C ARG A 79 -17.17 2.10 -0.68
N THR A 80 -16.61 3.08 -1.39
CA THR A 80 -16.23 2.93 -2.79
C THR A 80 -15.01 2.01 -2.93
N ILE A 81 -14.00 2.19 -2.06
CA ILE A 81 -12.83 1.32 -1.97
C ILE A 81 -13.26 -0.11 -1.62
N THR A 82 -13.94 -0.29 -0.48
CA THR A 82 -14.32 -1.61 0.03
C THR A 82 -15.32 -2.35 -0.85
N GLY A 83 -16.15 -1.64 -1.61
CA GLY A 83 -17.04 -2.27 -2.58
C GLY A 83 -16.34 -2.81 -3.83
N LYS A 84 -15.08 -2.43 -4.08
CA LYS A 84 -14.36 -2.68 -5.34
C LYS A 84 -13.00 -3.36 -5.18
N ALA A 85 -12.23 -3.05 -4.16
CA ALA A 85 -11.07 -3.86 -3.81
C ALA A 85 -11.50 -5.30 -3.53
N LYS A 86 -10.58 -6.24 -3.74
CA LYS A 86 -10.72 -7.65 -3.33
C LYS A 86 -9.80 -7.97 -2.17
N PHE A 87 -8.61 -7.39 -2.22
CA PHE A 87 -7.58 -7.56 -1.22
C PHE A 87 -6.96 -6.20 -0.91
N ALA A 88 -6.76 -5.89 0.35
CA ALA A 88 -5.95 -4.76 0.81
C ALA A 88 -4.81 -5.29 1.66
N PHE A 89 -3.64 -4.71 1.50
CA PHE A 89 -2.43 -5.22 2.13
C PHE A 89 -1.53 -4.07 2.58
N GLY A 90 -0.71 -4.32 3.58
CA GLY A 90 0.29 -3.35 4.00
C GLY A 90 1.38 -3.95 4.86
N ARG A 91 2.59 -3.38 4.72
CA ARG A 91 3.77 -3.71 5.51
C ARG A 91 4.42 -2.44 6.02
N GLY A 92 4.82 -2.46 7.28
CA GLY A 92 5.46 -1.32 7.92
C GLY A 92 6.61 -1.74 8.80
N VAL A 93 7.56 -0.81 8.95
CA VAL A 93 8.72 -0.99 9.81
C VAL A 93 9.12 0.36 10.40
N ALA A 94 9.62 0.34 11.63
CA ALA A 94 10.33 1.50 12.17
C ALA A 94 11.75 1.53 11.61
N HIS A 95 12.20 2.71 11.19
CA HIS A 95 13.48 2.89 10.54
C HIS A 95 14.65 2.43 11.43
N ASP A 96 14.62 2.80 12.72
CA ASP A 96 15.68 2.46 13.67
C ASP A 96 15.71 0.96 13.98
N ASP A 97 14.55 0.32 14.12
CA ASP A 97 14.44 -1.13 14.27
C ASP A 97 15.02 -1.86 13.06
N PHE A 98 14.72 -1.36 11.85
CA PHE A 98 15.21 -1.93 10.62
C PHE A 98 16.73 -1.85 10.52
N LEU A 99 17.30 -0.65 10.67
CA LEU A 99 18.76 -0.47 10.61
C LEU A 99 19.49 -1.28 11.68
N SER A 100 18.91 -1.33 12.88
CA SER A 100 19.47 -2.12 13.98
C SER A 100 19.39 -3.62 13.71
N ALA A 101 18.37 -4.12 13.03
CA ALA A 101 18.29 -5.52 12.63
C ALA A 101 19.18 -5.82 11.43
N GLN A 102 19.29 -4.88 10.49
CA GLN A 102 20.08 -5.02 9.27
C GLN A 102 21.54 -5.32 9.59
N SER A 103 22.14 -4.60 10.55
CA SER A 103 23.53 -4.84 10.99
C SER A 103 23.79 -6.24 11.58
N ARG A 104 22.73 -7.00 11.92
CA ARG A 104 22.80 -8.31 12.58
C ARG A 104 22.18 -9.44 11.77
N ASN A 105 21.49 -9.15 10.67
CA ASN A 105 20.85 -10.13 9.82
C ASN A 105 21.26 -9.90 8.36
N ALA A 106 22.07 -10.82 7.82
CA ALA A 106 22.56 -10.74 6.45
C ALA A 106 21.44 -10.70 5.40
N LEU A 107 20.27 -11.30 5.67
CA LEU A 107 19.11 -11.25 4.77
C LEU A 107 18.56 -9.84 4.56
N LEU A 108 18.89 -8.90 5.43
CA LEU A 108 18.43 -7.51 5.36
C LEU A 108 19.42 -6.57 4.67
N GLN A 109 20.65 -7.02 4.39
CA GLN A 109 21.73 -6.15 3.87
C GLN A 109 21.44 -5.61 2.46
N GLY A 110 20.59 -6.28 1.68
CA GLY A 110 20.16 -5.84 0.34
C GLY A 110 18.96 -4.87 0.34
N PHE A 111 18.34 -4.66 1.49
CA PHE A 111 17.09 -3.92 1.61
C PHE A 111 17.27 -2.54 2.22
N SER A 112 16.55 -1.56 1.69
CA SER A 112 16.09 -0.40 2.45
C SER A 112 14.82 -0.76 3.26
N PRO A 113 14.42 0.05 4.26
CA PRO A 113 13.11 -0.11 4.90
C PRO A 113 11.95 -0.12 3.91
N PHE A 114 12.05 0.67 2.84
CA PHE A 114 11.03 0.75 1.79
C PHE A 114 10.96 -0.54 0.96
N THR A 115 12.09 -0.98 0.40
CA THR A 115 12.15 -2.18 -0.44
C THR A 115 11.79 -3.45 0.33
N PHE A 116 12.14 -3.52 1.62
CA PHE A 116 11.67 -4.57 2.51
C PHE A 116 10.13 -4.57 2.63
N CYS A 117 9.52 -3.42 2.91
CA CYS A 117 8.05 -3.34 2.98
C CYS A 117 7.40 -3.66 1.62
N ALA A 118 7.96 -3.18 0.51
CA ALA A 118 7.47 -3.47 -0.83
C ALA A 118 7.56 -4.96 -1.19
N SER A 119 8.69 -5.62 -0.91
CA SER A 119 8.89 -7.05 -1.17
C SER A 119 7.91 -7.92 -0.37
N GLN A 120 7.68 -7.55 0.89
CA GLN A 120 6.72 -8.20 1.76
C GLN A 120 5.26 -7.99 1.26
N CYS A 121 4.94 -6.85 0.66
CA CYS A 121 3.66 -6.63 0.00
C CYS A 121 3.52 -7.46 -1.29
N PHE A 122 4.58 -7.62 -2.09
CA PHE A 122 4.56 -8.55 -3.24
C PHE A 122 4.28 -9.98 -2.79
N HIS A 123 4.88 -10.40 -1.68
CA HIS A 123 4.61 -11.71 -1.09
C HIS A 123 3.15 -11.82 -0.66
N ALA A 124 2.59 -10.83 0.04
CA ALA A 124 1.19 -10.83 0.46
C ALA A 124 0.23 -11.02 -0.74
N VAL A 125 0.50 -10.33 -1.84
CA VAL A 125 -0.25 -10.44 -3.09
C VAL A 125 -0.12 -11.83 -3.71
N ALA A 126 1.08 -12.41 -3.74
CA ALA A 126 1.31 -13.76 -4.24
C ALA A 126 0.57 -14.82 -3.42
N GLU A 127 0.61 -14.73 -2.09
CA GLU A 127 -0.11 -15.66 -1.21
C GLU A 127 -1.62 -15.50 -1.32
N TRP A 128 -2.12 -14.27 -1.46
CA TRP A 128 -3.54 -14.06 -1.77
C TRP A 128 -3.95 -14.72 -3.08
N ALA A 129 -3.14 -14.59 -4.14
CA ALA A 129 -3.41 -15.21 -5.44
C ALA A 129 -3.39 -16.74 -5.34
N LYS A 130 -2.42 -17.31 -4.61
CA LYS A 130 -2.31 -18.75 -4.35
C LYS A 130 -3.51 -19.28 -3.57
N ARG A 131 -3.87 -18.66 -2.43
CA ARG A 131 -5.01 -19.06 -1.59
C ARG A 131 -6.35 -19.02 -2.34
N ASN A 132 -6.51 -18.06 -3.24
CA ASN A 132 -7.73 -17.92 -4.06
C ASN A 132 -7.66 -18.68 -5.39
N THR A 133 -6.67 -19.56 -5.59
CA THR A 133 -6.48 -20.36 -6.82
C THR A 133 -6.45 -19.52 -8.11
N HIS A 134 -5.97 -18.28 -8.00
CA HIS A 134 -5.90 -17.36 -9.13
C HIS A 134 -4.60 -17.57 -9.93
N SER A 135 -4.77 -17.90 -11.20
CA SER A 135 -3.68 -18.05 -12.18
C SER A 135 -3.47 -16.82 -13.06
N ASN A 136 -4.33 -15.80 -12.93
CA ASN A 136 -4.26 -14.61 -13.75
C ASN A 136 -3.05 -13.74 -13.43
N SER A 137 -2.50 -13.08 -14.45
CA SER A 137 -1.42 -12.12 -14.28
C SER A 137 -1.86 -10.87 -13.50
N ILE A 138 -0.91 -10.31 -12.76
CA ILE A 138 -1.05 -9.15 -11.89
C ILE A 138 -0.08 -8.07 -12.37
N VAL A 139 -0.60 -6.89 -12.67
CA VAL A 139 0.19 -5.68 -12.89
C VAL A 139 0.39 -4.98 -11.55
N TYR A 140 1.60 -4.54 -11.27
CA TYR A 140 1.96 -3.81 -10.06
C TYR A 140 2.15 -2.32 -10.39
N ILE A 141 1.45 -1.43 -9.69
CA ILE A 141 1.50 0.01 -9.95
C ILE A 141 1.81 0.75 -8.66
N PHE A 142 2.95 1.43 -8.59
CA PHE A 142 3.35 2.28 -7.46
C PHE A 142 3.14 3.75 -7.80
N GLU A 143 2.84 4.56 -6.78
CA GLU A 143 2.96 6.01 -6.90
C GLU A 143 4.42 6.40 -7.17
N SER A 144 4.63 7.40 -8.03
CA SER A 144 5.90 8.10 -8.23
C SER A 144 6.05 9.32 -7.32
N GLY A 145 7.29 9.74 -7.03
CA GLY A 145 7.57 11.06 -6.47
C GLY A 145 7.82 11.09 -4.96
N ASP A 146 7.96 9.93 -4.34
CA ASP A 146 8.40 9.75 -2.95
C ASP A 146 9.92 9.54 -2.80
N GLY A 147 10.62 9.42 -3.94
CA GLY A 147 12.06 9.22 -4.02
C GLY A 147 12.50 7.76 -4.06
N PHE A 148 11.58 6.80 -4.15
CA PHE A 148 11.90 5.38 -4.20
C PHE A 148 11.89 4.77 -5.61
N ASP A 149 11.72 5.58 -6.66
CA ASP A 149 11.63 5.12 -8.04
C ASP A 149 12.82 4.22 -8.45
N GLY A 150 14.06 4.60 -8.11
CA GLY A 150 15.25 3.80 -8.41
C GLY A 150 15.27 2.45 -7.69
N GLU A 151 14.80 2.42 -6.44
CA GLU A 151 14.69 1.19 -5.66
C GLU A 151 13.60 0.25 -6.21
N LEU A 152 12.49 0.81 -6.69
CA LEU A 152 11.42 0.05 -7.37
C LEU A 152 11.88 -0.53 -8.70
N LEU A 153 12.71 0.19 -9.47
CA LEU A 153 13.30 -0.31 -10.70
C LEU A 153 14.26 -1.48 -10.42
N ALA A 154 15.09 -1.38 -9.37
CA ALA A 154 15.94 -2.50 -8.97
C ALA A 154 15.12 -3.74 -8.57
N LEU A 155 14.04 -3.57 -7.81
CA LEU A 155 13.10 -4.65 -7.48
C LEU A 155 12.43 -5.26 -8.72
N LYS A 156 12.04 -4.41 -9.68
CA LYS A 156 11.48 -4.84 -10.96
C LYS A 156 12.48 -5.71 -11.72
N ASP A 157 13.73 -5.26 -11.85
CA ASP A 157 14.77 -6.00 -12.55
C ASP A 157 15.03 -7.36 -11.89
N LEU A 158 15.10 -7.41 -10.56
CA LEU A 158 15.26 -8.66 -9.82
C LEU A 158 14.15 -9.68 -10.10
N ILE A 159 12.90 -9.23 -10.28
CA ILE A 159 11.78 -10.10 -10.62
C ILE A 159 11.84 -10.51 -12.09
N GLU A 160 12.08 -9.56 -12.99
CA GLU A 160 12.00 -9.79 -14.44
C GLU A 160 13.09 -10.74 -14.96
N HIS A 161 14.25 -10.77 -14.29
CA HIS A 161 15.36 -11.70 -14.61
C HIS A 161 15.19 -13.11 -14.02
N SER A 162 14.18 -13.38 -13.19
CA SER A 162 13.92 -14.71 -12.63
C SER A 162 12.58 -15.28 -13.12
N PRO A 163 12.58 -16.39 -13.89
CA PRO A 163 11.35 -17.10 -14.26
C PRO A 163 10.55 -17.58 -13.04
N ALA A 164 11.23 -17.99 -11.96
CA ALA A 164 10.60 -18.41 -10.72
C ALA A 164 9.84 -17.25 -10.05
N ARG A 165 10.48 -16.08 -9.92
CA ARG A 165 9.83 -14.88 -9.36
C ARG A 165 8.66 -14.41 -10.23
N LYS A 166 8.83 -14.35 -11.55
CA LYS A 166 7.71 -14.02 -12.47
C LYS A 166 6.51 -14.94 -12.26
N LYS A 167 6.74 -16.25 -12.14
CA LYS A 167 5.68 -17.24 -11.90
C LYS A 167 5.02 -17.05 -10.53
N ARG A 168 5.81 -16.83 -9.47
CA ARG A 168 5.34 -16.63 -8.09
C ARG A 168 4.45 -15.39 -7.97
N TYR A 169 4.91 -14.26 -8.49
CA TYR A 169 4.20 -12.98 -8.41
C TYR A 169 3.14 -12.80 -9.50
N ARG A 170 2.90 -13.83 -10.34
CA ARG A 170 1.99 -13.73 -11.50
C ARG A 170 2.30 -12.50 -12.35
N TRP A 171 3.59 -12.20 -12.54
CA TRP A 171 4.07 -10.91 -12.98
C TRP A 171 3.58 -10.54 -14.38
N ALA A 172 2.86 -9.43 -14.50
CA ALA A 172 2.54 -8.80 -15.79
C ALA A 172 3.39 -7.54 -16.06
N GLY A 173 4.15 -7.08 -15.06
CA GLY A 173 4.93 -5.86 -15.13
C GLY A 173 4.74 -4.97 -13.91
N LEU A 174 5.67 -4.02 -13.74
CA LEU A 174 5.61 -2.94 -12.77
C LEU A 174 5.67 -1.58 -13.47
N HIS A 175 4.80 -0.67 -13.02
CA HIS A 175 4.73 0.72 -13.43
C HIS A 175 4.86 1.64 -12.21
N ILE A 176 5.53 2.77 -12.41
CA ILE A 176 5.67 3.86 -11.45
C ILE A 176 4.96 5.05 -12.09
N LEU A 177 3.86 5.50 -11.49
CA LEU A 177 2.97 6.49 -12.09
C LEU A 177 2.59 7.57 -11.06
N PRO A 178 2.41 8.84 -11.47
CA PRO A 178 1.95 9.87 -10.56
C PRO A 178 0.47 9.69 -10.20
N LYS A 179 0.05 10.12 -8.99
CA LYS A 179 -1.37 10.15 -8.59
C LYS A 179 -2.25 11.00 -9.51
N ILE A 180 -1.65 11.94 -10.23
CA ILE A 180 -2.29 12.80 -11.20
C ILE A 180 -1.42 12.76 -12.46
N MET A 181 -1.98 12.28 -13.56
CA MET A 181 -1.32 12.34 -14.86
C MET A 181 -1.36 13.78 -15.38
N ASP A 182 -0.27 14.24 -15.97
CA ASP A 182 -0.20 15.55 -16.62
C ASP A 182 -0.79 15.51 -18.04
N ASN A 183 -1.19 16.68 -18.55
CA ASN A 183 -1.53 16.93 -19.96
C ASN A 183 -2.58 16.00 -20.59
N PRO A 184 -3.87 16.12 -20.24
CA PRO A 184 -4.46 17.00 -19.21
C PRO A 184 -4.44 16.36 -17.81
N PRO A 185 -4.50 17.17 -16.72
CA PRO A 185 -4.62 16.67 -15.35
C PRO A 185 -5.71 15.62 -15.19
N HIS A 186 -5.31 14.37 -14.92
CA HIS A 186 -6.25 13.26 -14.74
C HIS A 186 -5.87 12.42 -13.52
N PRO A 187 -6.71 12.40 -12.46
CA PRO A 187 -6.40 11.64 -11.26
C PRO A 187 -6.42 10.13 -11.53
N LEU A 188 -5.33 9.43 -11.22
CA LEU A 188 -5.30 7.97 -11.14
C LEU A 188 -5.97 7.53 -9.86
N THR A 189 -7.29 7.42 -9.90
CA THR A 189 -8.11 7.18 -8.71
C THR A 189 -7.75 5.92 -7.92
N PRO A 190 -7.28 4.80 -8.53
CA PRO A 190 -6.84 3.65 -7.74
C PRO A 190 -5.59 3.92 -6.89
N LEU A 191 -4.66 4.77 -7.33
CA LEU A 191 -3.52 5.20 -6.49
C LEU A 191 -4.00 6.05 -5.30
N GLN A 192 -5.03 6.86 -5.47
CA GLN A 192 -5.65 7.58 -4.34
C GLN A 192 -6.34 6.64 -3.34
N ALA A 193 -6.78 5.45 -3.78
CA ALA A 193 -7.25 4.43 -2.85
C ALA A 193 -6.10 3.77 -2.08
N ALA A 194 -4.96 3.54 -2.74
CA ALA A 194 -3.75 3.04 -2.09
C ALA A 194 -3.23 4.03 -1.03
N ASP A 195 -3.27 5.33 -1.31
CA ASP A 195 -2.96 6.42 -0.35
C ASP A 195 -3.78 6.34 0.94
N VAL A 196 -5.09 6.15 0.81
CA VAL A 196 -5.99 5.97 1.97
C VAL A 196 -5.55 4.79 2.83
N TRP A 197 -5.19 3.66 2.21
CA TRP A 197 -4.70 2.48 2.92
C TRP A 197 -3.30 2.70 3.53
N ALA A 198 -2.38 3.36 2.82
CA ALA A 198 -1.03 3.64 3.30
C ALA A 198 -1.05 4.60 4.49
N PHE A 199 -1.86 5.65 4.41
CA PHE A 199 -2.04 6.61 5.49
C PHE A 199 -2.62 5.95 6.74
N GLU A 200 -3.74 5.23 6.62
CA GLU A 200 -4.37 4.60 7.80
C GLU A 200 -3.52 3.48 8.39
N ALA A 201 -2.83 2.68 7.56
CA ALA A 201 -1.88 1.68 8.03
C ALA A 201 -0.75 2.30 8.85
N ARG A 202 -0.11 3.36 8.32
CA ARG A 202 0.94 4.07 9.06
C ARG A 202 0.42 4.65 10.37
N LYS A 203 -0.76 5.31 10.37
CA LYS A 203 -1.31 5.92 11.59
C LYS A 203 -1.67 4.90 12.66
N GLU A 204 -1.99 3.67 12.28
CA GLU A 204 -2.24 2.55 13.20
C GLU A 204 -0.94 1.92 13.68
N TRP A 205 0.11 1.83 12.84
CA TRP A 205 1.41 1.35 13.31
C TRP A 205 2.11 2.34 14.22
N GLU A 206 2.06 3.64 13.92
CA GLU A 206 2.51 4.71 14.82
C GLU A 206 1.80 4.65 16.18
N ASN A 207 0.54 4.24 16.21
CA ASN A 207 -0.27 4.11 17.42
C ASN A 207 0.19 2.96 18.33
N PHE A 208 0.75 1.90 17.74
CA PHE A 208 1.16 0.68 18.45
C PHE A 208 2.66 0.65 18.79
N HIS A 209 3.51 1.13 17.88
CA HIS A 209 4.95 0.88 17.91
C HIS A 209 5.67 1.37 19.18
N SER A 210 5.32 2.54 19.70
CA SER A 210 6.08 3.13 20.81
C SER A 210 5.96 2.38 22.14
N THR A 211 4.92 1.56 22.32
CA THR A 211 4.59 0.97 23.62
C THR A 211 4.24 -0.52 23.55
N GLY A 212 4.32 -1.16 22.38
CA GLY A 212 3.85 -2.54 22.16
C GLY A 212 2.37 -2.73 22.45
N THR A 213 1.63 -1.62 22.59
CA THR A 213 0.23 -1.52 23.00
C THR A 213 -0.38 -0.34 22.29
N ARG A 214 -1.69 -0.37 22.01
CA ARG A 214 -2.35 0.77 21.38
C ARG A 214 -2.42 1.94 22.36
N THR A 215 -1.83 3.07 22.00
CA THR A 215 -1.88 4.31 22.79
C THR A 215 -3.21 5.07 22.65
N ARG A 216 -3.94 4.82 21.56
CA ARG A 216 -5.29 5.34 21.29
C ARG A 216 -6.15 4.30 20.58
N ALA A 217 -7.47 4.50 20.63
CA ALA A 217 -8.42 3.67 19.87
C ALA A 217 -8.14 3.73 18.35
N VAL A 218 -8.47 2.64 17.64
CA VAL A 218 -8.39 2.59 16.18
C VAL A 218 -9.20 3.72 15.57
N ARG A 219 -8.62 4.41 14.59
CA ARG A 219 -9.24 5.57 13.93
C ARG A 219 -10.56 5.16 13.27
N LYS A 220 -11.58 6.02 13.39
CA LYS A 220 -12.90 5.79 12.76
C LYS A 220 -12.80 5.63 11.24
N SER A 221 -11.82 6.27 10.62
CA SER A 221 -11.50 6.14 9.20
C SER A 221 -10.98 4.74 8.87
N ALA A 222 -9.98 4.24 9.60
CA ALA A 222 -9.53 2.85 9.48
C ALA A 222 -10.69 1.85 9.69
N CYS A 223 -11.51 2.01 10.74
CA CYS A 223 -12.67 1.16 10.97
C CYS A 223 -13.66 1.12 9.79
N ALA A 224 -13.82 2.23 9.06
CA ALA A 224 -14.70 2.29 7.89
C ALA A 224 -14.13 1.54 6.67
N LEU A 225 -12.81 1.35 6.61
CA LEU A 225 -12.13 0.58 5.56
C LEU A 225 -12.16 -0.92 5.83
N LEU A 226 -12.23 -1.35 7.10
CA LEU A 226 -12.28 -2.77 7.50
C LEU A 226 -13.66 -3.43 7.26
N GLY A 227 -14.45 -2.92 6.31
CA GLY A 227 -15.83 -3.34 6.03
C GLY A 227 -15.97 -4.73 5.36
N LYS A 228 -17.22 -5.23 5.28
CA LYS A 228 -17.56 -6.55 4.69
C LYS A 228 -17.24 -6.59 3.19
N GLY A 229 -16.31 -7.44 2.77
CA GLY A 229 -16.09 -7.80 1.36
C GLY A 229 -14.68 -7.57 0.80
N VAL A 230 -13.77 -6.99 1.58
CA VAL A 230 -12.33 -6.91 1.28
C VAL A 230 -11.57 -7.84 2.22
N GLU A 231 -10.77 -8.74 1.66
CA GLU A 231 -9.76 -9.45 2.44
C GLU A 231 -8.64 -8.48 2.81
N ILE A 232 -8.09 -8.61 4.02
CA ILE A 232 -7.04 -7.73 4.52
C ILE A 232 -5.82 -8.53 4.98
N ASP A 233 -4.63 -8.02 4.72
CA ASP A 233 -3.37 -8.53 5.26
C ASP A 233 -2.43 -7.35 5.59
N PHE A 234 -2.43 -6.95 6.85
CA PHE A 234 -1.57 -5.87 7.35
C PHE A 234 -0.63 -6.41 8.43
N GLY A 235 0.65 -6.08 8.32
CA GLY A 235 1.68 -6.52 9.25
C GLY A 235 2.69 -5.44 9.53
N PHE A 236 3.18 -5.40 10.76
CA PHE A 236 4.29 -4.56 11.19
C PHE A 236 5.47 -5.43 11.60
N SER A 237 6.66 -5.08 11.14
CA SER A 237 7.90 -5.75 11.49
C SER A 237 8.59 -5.00 12.62
N GLU A 238 8.60 -5.61 13.79
CA GLU A 238 9.40 -5.17 14.94
C GLU A 238 10.82 -5.74 14.84
N GLN A 239 11.77 -5.11 15.53
CA GLN A 239 13.17 -5.58 15.57
C GLN A 239 13.30 -7.09 15.85
N LYS A 240 12.53 -7.63 16.80
CA LYS A 240 12.55 -9.07 17.13
C LYS A 240 12.19 -9.93 15.92
N ASN A 241 11.16 -9.56 15.18
CA ASN A 241 10.68 -10.31 14.01
C ASN A 241 11.67 -10.22 12.86
N LEU A 242 12.34 -9.06 12.70
CA LEU A 242 13.38 -8.84 11.70
C LEU A 242 14.63 -9.71 11.96
N LEU A 243 14.98 -9.94 13.23
CA LEU A 243 16.08 -10.84 13.59
C LEU A 243 15.73 -12.32 13.44
N SER A 244 14.43 -12.68 13.47
CA SER A 244 13.95 -14.07 13.34
C SER A 244 13.34 -14.39 11.98
N LEU A 245 13.63 -13.61 10.94
CA LEU A 245 13.13 -13.81 9.57
C LEU A 245 13.37 -15.19 8.93
N PRO A 246 14.42 -15.99 9.24
CA PRO A 246 14.74 -17.19 8.44
C PRO A 246 13.57 -18.16 8.19
N ARG A 247 12.64 -18.30 9.15
CA ARG A 247 11.47 -19.20 9.05
C ARG A 247 10.50 -18.90 7.90
N TYR A 248 10.53 -17.69 7.33
CA TYR A 248 9.66 -17.29 6.22
C TYR A 248 10.33 -17.42 4.84
N TRP A 249 11.66 -17.45 4.83
CA TRP A 249 12.51 -17.42 3.63
C TRP A 249 13.15 -18.79 3.34
N GLU A 250 13.19 -19.70 4.32
CA GLU A 250 13.74 -21.06 4.24
C GLU A 250 12.75 -22.13 3.72
N THR A 251 11.54 -21.78 3.29
CA THR A 251 10.69 -22.75 2.59
C THR A 251 11.20 -22.93 1.16
N ASP A 252 12.08 -23.91 0.96
CA ASP A 252 12.81 -24.36 -0.24
C ASP A 252 12.02 -24.56 -1.56
N LEU A 253 11.07 -23.69 -1.90
CA LEU A 253 10.34 -23.80 -3.17
C LEU A 253 10.21 -22.50 -3.98
N ASP A 254 10.71 -21.36 -3.50
CA ASP A 254 10.56 -20.10 -4.22
C ASP A 254 11.71 -19.14 -3.93
N GLU A 255 12.41 -18.67 -4.97
CA GLU A 255 13.43 -17.59 -4.88
C GLU A 255 12.78 -16.30 -4.36
N PRO A 256 13.02 -15.92 -3.10
CA PRO A 256 12.41 -14.72 -2.60
C PRO A 256 13.20 -13.50 -3.11
N ILE A 257 12.59 -12.31 -3.10
CA ILE A 257 13.27 -11.07 -3.47
C ILE A 257 14.15 -10.68 -2.29
N PRO A 258 15.49 -10.61 -2.42
CA PRO A 258 16.39 -10.24 -1.33
C PRO A 258 16.36 -8.76 -1.00
#